data_AF-T1JK46-F1
#
_entry.id   AF-T1JK46-F1
#
_cell.length_a   1.000
_cell.length_b   1.000
_cell.length_c   1.000
_cell.angle_alpha   90.00
_cell.angle_beta   90.00
_cell.angle_gamma   90.00
#
_symmetry.space_group_name_H-M   'P 1'
#
loop_
_entity.id
_entity.type
_entity.pdbx_description
1 polymer ?
#
loop_
_entity_poly.entity_id
_entity_poly.type
_entity_poly.pdbx_seq_one_letter_code
_entity_poly.pdbx_strand_id
1 'polypeptide(L)'
;MTVRASFSVDTFFTLSGLLLTRSFLKRQEKVEGSYLWILKLYFLRYLRLTPVYAVVLIIFQTILFPYYSNSSLWPQHVNEHCYKYWWKHLLYINNIKPNFTEDCFGESWYLAIDMQFHIISPIILIFLFVTL
;
A
#
# COMPACT_ATOMS: atom_id res chain seq x y z
N MET A 1 -10.35 -14.61 -8.43
CA MET A 1 -10.63 -13.19 -8.16
C MET A 1 -11.12 -12.53 -9.45
N THR A 2 -12.33 -11.99 -9.46
CA THR A 2 -13.08 -11.61 -10.68
C THR A 2 -12.49 -10.36 -11.34
N VAL A 3 -12.37 -10.37 -12.67
CA VAL A 3 -11.84 -9.27 -13.54
C VAL A 3 -12.32 -7.86 -13.15
N ARG A 4 -13.52 -7.74 -12.58
CA ARG A 4 -14.10 -6.48 -12.08
C ARG A 4 -13.30 -5.81 -10.96
N ALA A 5 -12.62 -6.60 -10.11
CA ALA A 5 -11.82 -6.06 -9.01
C ALA A 5 -10.60 -5.29 -9.53
N SER A 6 -9.94 -5.78 -10.58
CA SER A 6 -8.76 -5.14 -11.19
C SER A 6 -9.10 -3.76 -11.75
N PHE A 7 -10.21 -3.63 -12.49
CA PHE A 7 -10.67 -2.34 -13.02
C PHE A 7 -10.95 -1.31 -11.92
N SER A 8 -11.47 -1.75 -10.77
CA SER A 8 -11.70 -0.87 -9.63
C SER A 8 -10.38 -0.36 -9.04
N VAL A 9 -9.35 -1.21 -8.98
CA VAL A 9 -8.02 -0.85 -8.49
C VAL A 9 -7.34 0.15 -9.43
N ASP A 10 -7.46 -0.04 -10.74
CA ASP A 10 -6.92 0.90 -11.74
C ASP A 10 -7.57 2.29 -11.62
N THR A 11 -8.89 2.31 -11.44
CA THR A 11 -9.63 3.56 -11.21
C THR A 11 -9.19 4.25 -9.91
N PHE A 12 -8.96 3.48 -8.84
CA PHE A 12 -8.45 4.01 -7.58
C PHE A 12 -7.05 4.63 -7.76
N PHE A 13 -6.13 3.96 -8.47
CA PHE A 13 -4.79 4.49 -8.71
C PHE A 13 -4.79 5.76 -9.54
N THR A 14 -5.63 5.85 -10.58
CA THR A 14 -5.75 7.06 -11.41
C THR A 14 -6.29 8.25 -10.60
N LEU A 15 -7.33 8.04 -9.78
CA LEU A 15 -7.87 9.08 -8.89
C LEU A 15 -6.84 9.53 -7.85
N SER A 16 -6.12 8.59 -7.22
CA SER A 16 -5.05 8.88 -6.25
C SER A 16 -3.93 9.71 -6.88
N GLY A 17 -3.51 9.37 -8.10
CA GLY A 17 -2.51 10.13 -8.86
C GLY A 17 -2.97 11.55 -9.20
N LEU A 18 -4.21 11.71 -9.69
CA LEU A 18 -4.76 13.03 -10.05
C LEU A 18 -4.87 13.95 -8.83
N LEU A 19 -5.37 13.42 -7.70
CA LEU A 19 -5.48 14.17 -6.45
C LEU A 19 -4.11 14.59 -5.93
N LEU A 20 -3.10 13.71 -6.06
CA LEU A 20 -1.74 13.99 -5.65
C LEU A 20 -1.11 15.11 -6.47
N THR A 21 -1.21 15.04 -7.81
CA THR A 21 -0.70 16.08 -8.70
C THR A 21 -1.35 17.43 -8.43
N ARG A 22 -2.68 17.47 -8.28
CA ARG A 22 -3.40 18.70 -7.93
C ARG A 22 -2.96 19.27 -6.58
N SER A 23 -2.75 18.41 -5.59
CA SER A 23 -2.30 18.82 -4.25
C SER A 23 -0.87 19.35 -4.29
N PHE A 24 0.00 18.75 -5.10
CA PHE A 24 1.38 19.17 -5.32
C PHE A 24 1.45 20.56 -5.95
N LEU A 25 0.72 20.76 -7.07
CA LEU A 25 0.63 22.05 -7.77
C LEU A 25 0.15 23.19 -6.85
N LYS A 26 -0.94 22.95 -6.11
CA LYS A 26 -1.48 23.94 -5.17
C LYS A 26 -0.52 24.26 -4.02
N ARG A 27 0.40 23.37 -3.68
CA ARG A 27 1.39 23.56 -2.61
C ARG A 27 2.64 24.28 -3.12
N GLN A 28 3.07 23.99 -4.36
CA GLN A 28 4.16 24.68 -5.06
C GLN A 28 3.90 26.19 -5.12
N GLU A 29 2.68 26.61 -5.46
CA GLU A 29 2.28 28.04 -5.47
C GLU A 29 2.40 28.74 -4.10
N LYS A 30 2.43 27.98 -3.00
CA LYS A 30 2.34 28.52 -1.62
C LYS A 30 3.62 28.40 -0.81
N VAL A 31 4.58 27.58 -1.24
CA VAL A 31 5.76 27.24 -0.43
C VAL A 31 7.01 27.45 -1.26
N GLU A 32 7.65 28.60 -1.08
CA GLU A 32 8.98 28.87 -1.61
C GLU A 32 10.03 28.03 -0.86
N GLY A 33 10.60 27.03 -1.54
CA GLY A 33 11.98 26.58 -1.28
C GLY A 33 12.23 25.39 -0.34
N SER A 34 11.28 24.89 0.46
CA SER A 34 11.59 23.80 1.43
C SER A 34 11.00 22.43 1.06
N TYR A 35 11.79 21.52 0.48
CA TYR A 35 11.37 20.13 0.19
C TYR A 35 10.94 19.30 1.41
N LEU A 36 11.16 19.78 2.64
CA LEU A 36 10.75 19.10 3.87
C LEU A 36 9.22 18.94 3.99
N TRP A 37 8.43 19.80 3.33
CA TRP A 37 6.97 19.66 3.33
C TRP A 37 6.52 18.36 2.65
N ILE A 38 7.27 17.90 1.65
CA ILE A 38 7.01 16.65 0.92
C ILE A 38 7.15 15.46 1.88
N LEU A 39 8.27 15.38 2.60
CA LEU A 39 8.51 14.35 3.62
C LEU A 39 7.46 14.36 4.73
N LYS A 40 7.03 15.55 5.18
CA LYS A 40 5.97 15.70 6.18
C LYS A 40 4.63 15.15 5.68
N LEU A 41 4.27 15.38 4.42
CA LEU A 41 3.05 14.81 3.84
C LEU A 41 3.10 13.28 3.79
N TYR A 42 4.25 12.71 3.40
CA TYR A 42 4.45 11.25 3.40
C TYR A 42 4.30 10.65 4.78
N PHE A 43 4.98 11.24 5.77
CA PHE A 43 4.94 10.75 7.14
C PHE A 43 3.53 10.80 7.73
N LEU A 44 2.79 11.89 7.49
CA LEU A 44 1.40 12.02 7.94
C LEU A 44 0.47 11.01 7.26
N ARG A 45 0.65 10.75 5.95
CA ARG A 45 -0.14 9.71 5.26
C ARG A 45 0.16 8.33 5.81
N TYR A 46 1.44 8.01 6.01
CA TYR A 46 1.86 6.74 6.60
C TYR A 46 1.27 6.55 8.00
N LEU A 47 1.39 7.55 8.88
CA LEU A 47 0.79 7.50 10.22
C LEU A 47 -0.73 7.41 10.22
N ARG A 48 -1.41 7.87 9.18
CA ARG A 48 -2.87 7.74 9.07
C ARG A 48 -3.31 6.37 8.58
N LEU A 49 -2.62 5.81 7.59
CA LEU A 49 -3.02 4.57 6.91
C LEU A 49 -2.55 3.31 7.66
N THR A 50 -1.28 3.32 8.08
CA THR A 50 -0.61 2.17 8.68
C THR A 50 -1.25 1.65 9.98
N PRO A 51 -1.74 2.47 10.94
CA PRO A 51 -2.34 1.90 12.16
C PRO A 51 -3.64 1.17 11.87
N VAL A 52 -4.48 1.70 10.97
CA VAL A 52 -5.73 1.03 10.56
C VAL A 52 -5.38 -0.29 9.85
N TYR A 53 -4.41 -0.25 8.95
CA TYR A 53 -3.98 -1.44 8.23
C TYR A 53 -3.36 -2.50 9.16
N ALA A 54 -2.56 -2.08 10.14
CA ALA A 54 -1.98 -2.96 11.16
C ALA A 54 -3.06 -3.64 12.00
N VAL A 55 -4.10 -2.92 12.41
CA VAL A 55 -5.24 -3.51 13.15
C VAL A 55 -5.95 -4.56 12.29
N VAL A 56 -6.22 -4.26 11.02
CA VAL A 56 -6.85 -5.21 10.10
C VAL A 56 -5.99 -6.46 9.91
N LEU A 57 -4.68 -6.31 9.74
CA LEU A 57 -3.74 -7.43 9.63
C LEU A 57 -3.72 -8.29 10.90
N ILE A 58 -3.70 -7.67 12.08
CA ILE A 58 -3.72 -8.39 13.36
C ILE A 58 -5.03 -9.17 13.51
N ILE A 59 -6.18 -8.54 13.25
CA ILE A 59 -7.48 -9.20 13.31
C ILE A 59 -7.53 -10.37 12.31
N PHE A 60 -7.04 -10.16 11.10
CA PHE A 60 -6.97 -11.20 10.10
C PHE A 60 -6.11 -12.38 10.58
N GLN A 61 -4.91 -12.11 11.09
CA GLN A 61 -3.97 -13.15 11.52
C GLN A 61 -4.41 -13.91 12.78
N THR A 62 -5.01 -13.21 13.75
CA THR A 62 -5.29 -13.76 15.08
C THR A 62 -6.69 -14.34 15.23
N ILE A 63 -7.67 -13.82 14.48
CA ILE A 63 -9.08 -14.19 14.62
C ILE A 63 -9.57 -14.94 13.39
N LEU A 64 -9.42 -14.34 12.21
CA LEU A 64 -10.00 -14.90 10.99
C LEU A 64 -9.19 -16.10 10.50
N PHE A 65 -7.87 -15.98 10.44
CA PHE A 65 -6.99 -17.02 9.92
C PHE A 65 -7.14 -18.35 10.69
N PRO A 66 -7.10 -18.40 12.05
CA PRO A 66 -7.24 -19.66 12.78
C PRO A 66 -8.64 -20.27 12.67
N TYR A 67 -9.66 -19.42 12.50
CA TYR A 67 -11.04 -19.86 12.29
C TYR A 67 -11.20 -20.56 10.93
N TYR A 68 -10.59 -20.02 9.87
CA TYR A 68 -10.62 -20.60 8.53
C TYR A 68 -9.59 -21.71 8.31
N SER A 69 -8.49 -21.76 9.08
CA SER A 69 -7.45 -22.80 8.94
C SER A 69 -7.91 -24.20 9.35
N ASN A 70 -9.00 -24.30 10.12
CA ASN A 70 -9.66 -25.59 10.41
C ASN A 70 -10.60 -26.05 9.28
N SER A 71 -10.79 -25.24 8.22
CA SER A 71 -11.55 -25.62 7.05
C SER A 71 -10.68 -26.31 6.01
N SER A 72 -11.24 -27.29 5.28
CA SER A 72 -10.56 -28.03 4.21
C SER A 72 -10.05 -27.16 3.04
N LEU A 73 -10.39 -25.86 3.03
CA LEU A 73 -10.02 -24.91 1.98
C LEU A 73 -8.67 -24.22 2.25
N TRP A 74 -8.10 -24.34 3.45
CA TRP A 74 -6.86 -23.65 3.85
C TRP A 74 -5.78 -24.62 4.34
N PRO A 75 -4.66 -24.80 3.60
CA PRO A 75 -3.58 -25.70 4.02
C PRO A 75 -2.77 -25.15 5.20
N GLN A 76 -2.39 -26.01 6.14
CA GLN A 76 -1.66 -25.65 7.37
C GLN A 76 -0.30 -24.96 7.11
N HIS A 77 0.35 -25.25 5.98
CA HIS A 77 1.62 -24.63 5.57
C HIS A 77 1.52 -23.10 5.39
N VAL A 78 0.33 -22.57 5.12
CA VAL A 78 0.10 -21.12 4.96
C VAL A 78 0.35 -20.38 6.28
N ASN A 79 0.19 -21.05 7.43
CA ASN A 79 0.31 -20.42 8.75
C ASN A 79 1.77 -20.07 9.11
N GLU A 80 2.70 -20.99 8.87
CA GLU A 80 4.13 -20.79 9.20
C GLU A 80 4.77 -19.69 8.35
N HIS A 81 4.47 -19.66 7.05
CA HIS A 81 4.95 -18.60 6.17
C HIS A 81 4.40 -17.24 6.58
N CYS A 82 3.14 -17.22 7.02
CA CYS A 82 2.52 -15.98 7.39
C CYS A 82 3.14 -15.35 8.66
N TYR A 83 3.35 -16.14 9.71
CA TYR A 83 4.09 -15.68 10.90
C TYR A 83 5.53 -15.23 10.60
N LYS A 84 6.14 -15.75 9.53
CA LYS A 84 7.48 -15.34 9.11
C LYS A 84 7.51 -14.05 8.31
N TYR A 85 6.45 -13.75 7.55
CA TYR A 85 6.44 -12.68 6.55
C TYR A 85 5.40 -11.57 6.77
N TRP A 86 4.58 -11.63 7.82
CA TRP A 86 3.58 -10.59 8.13
C TRP A 86 4.16 -9.16 8.15
N TRP A 87 5.39 -8.98 8.60
CA TRP A 87 6.07 -7.68 8.66
C TRP A 87 6.24 -7.04 7.28
N LYS A 88 6.31 -7.85 6.20
CA LYS A 88 6.36 -7.34 4.82
C LYS A 88 5.12 -6.55 4.44
N HIS A 89 3.96 -6.90 5.00
CA HIS A 89 2.73 -6.15 4.80
C HIS A 89 2.82 -4.77 5.45
N LEU A 90 3.31 -4.67 6.70
CA LEU A 90 3.48 -3.37 7.36
C LEU A 90 4.46 -2.44 6.64
N LEU A 91 5.50 -3.01 6.02
CA LEU A 91 6.45 -2.26 5.21
C LEU A 91 5.98 -2.00 3.77
N TYR A 92 4.78 -2.47 3.38
CA TYR A 92 4.26 -2.32 2.01
C TYR A 92 5.16 -2.93 0.93
N ILE A 93 5.85 -4.04 1.24
CA ILE A 93 6.75 -4.76 0.33
C ILE A 93 6.27 -6.20 0.04
N ASN A 94 5.05 -6.55 0.43
CA ASN A 94 4.48 -7.89 0.22
C ASN A 94 4.30 -8.25 -1.28
N ASN A 95 4.33 -7.28 -2.19
CA ASN A 95 4.31 -7.51 -3.64
C ASN A 95 5.69 -7.85 -4.23
N ILE A 96 6.80 -7.64 -3.50
CA ILE A 96 8.14 -7.88 -4.01
C ILE A 96 8.50 -9.36 -3.82
N LYS A 97 8.53 -10.11 -4.95
CA LYS A 97 8.64 -11.59 -5.03
C LYS A 97 7.38 -12.31 -4.50
N PRO A 98 6.27 -12.28 -5.25
CA PRO A 98 5.03 -12.93 -4.86
C PRO A 98 5.17 -14.44 -4.99
N ASN A 99 5.62 -15.10 -3.93
CA ASN A 99 5.31 -16.52 -3.75
C ASN A 99 3.88 -16.57 -3.22
N PHE A 100 2.91 -16.81 -4.11
CA PHE A 100 1.47 -16.87 -3.76
C PHE A 100 1.14 -17.85 -2.64
N THR A 101 2.02 -18.83 -2.38
CA THR A 101 1.91 -19.82 -1.32
C THR A 101 2.43 -19.34 0.04
N GLU A 102 3.18 -18.23 0.08
CA GLU A 102 3.82 -17.70 1.28
C GLU A 102 3.20 -16.39 1.79
N ASP A 103 2.23 -15.82 1.06
CA ASP A 103 1.64 -14.52 1.37
C ASP A 103 0.43 -14.67 2.33
N CYS A 104 0.45 -13.92 3.43
CA CYS A 104 -0.59 -13.98 4.47
C CYS A 104 -1.93 -13.45 3.98
N PHE A 105 -1.86 -12.33 3.26
CA PHE A 105 -2.98 -11.47 3.01
C PHE A 105 -2.83 -10.88 1.61
N GLY A 106 -2.95 -11.77 0.62
CA GLY A 106 -2.73 -11.45 -0.79
C GLY A 106 -3.55 -10.26 -1.27
N GLU A 107 -4.76 -10.08 -0.74
CA GLU A 107 -5.66 -8.96 -1.02
C GLU A 107 -5.04 -7.57 -0.79
N SER A 108 -4.04 -7.45 0.08
CA SER A 108 -3.37 -6.17 0.36
C SER A 108 -2.33 -5.73 -0.66
N TRP A 109 -2.10 -6.50 -1.72
CA TRP A 109 -1.12 -6.18 -2.76
C TRP A 109 -1.29 -4.76 -3.34
N TYR A 110 -2.53 -4.32 -3.55
CA TYR A 110 -2.82 -3.00 -4.14
C TYR A 110 -2.45 -1.86 -3.20
N LEU A 111 -2.55 -2.09 -1.88
CA LEU A 111 -2.19 -1.11 -0.86
C LEU A 111 -0.67 -0.88 -0.84
N ALA A 112 0.10 -1.95 -1.06
CA ALA A 112 1.54 -1.86 -1.24
C ALA A 112 1.93 -1.02 -2.46
N ILE A 113 1.25 -1.25 -3.59
CA ILE A 113 1.46 -0.46 -4.81
C ILE A 113 1.09 1.01 -4.58
N ASP A 114 -0.04 1.32 -3.94
CA ASP A 114 -0.46 2.69 -3.67
C ASP A 114 0.61 3.48 -2.87
N MET A 115 1.19 2.86 -1.85
CA MET A 115 2.28 3.48 -1.09
C MET A 115 3.56 3.66 -1.93
N GLN A 116 3.92 2.67 -2.75
CA GLN A 116 5.09 2.75 -3.63
C GLN A 116 4.93 3.86 -4.68
N PHE A 117 3.78 3.93 -5.34
CA PHE A 117 3.45 5.01 -6.28
C PHE A 117 3.50 6.37 -5.60
N HIS A 118 3.00 6.46 -4.37
CA HIS A 118 3.09 7.70 -3.61
C HIS A 118 4.54 8.09 -3.31
N ILE A 119 5.41 7.14 -2.91
CA ILE A 119 6.83 7.41 -2.67
C ILE A 119 7.57 7.83 -3.94
N ILE A 120 7.24 7.24 -5.10
CA ILE A 120 7.89 7.52 -6.39
C ILE A 120 7.37 8.80 -7.05
N SER A 121 6.12 9.17 -6.79
CA SER A 121 5.47 10.34 -7.39
C SER A 121 6.22 11.69 -7.32
N PRO A 122 6.91 12.09 -6.22
CA PRO A 122 7.51 13.42 -6.16
C PRO A 122 8.73 13.48 -7.08
N ILE A 123 9.42 12.35 -7.31
CA ILE A 123 10.52 12.24 -8.25
C ILE A 123 9.99 12.48 -9.67
N ILE A 124 8.87 11.84 -10.00
CA ILE A 124 8.19 12.02 -11.30
C ILE A 124 7.72 13.46 -11.48
N LEU A 125 7.06 14.03 -10.45
CA LEU A 125 6.54 15.39 -10.50
C LEU A 125 7.66 16.43 -10.60
N ILE A 126 8.73 16.30 -9.80
CA ILE A 126 9.90 17.17 -9.88
C ILE A 126 10.53 17.06 -11.28
N PHE A 127 10.73 15.85 -11.80
CA PHE A 127 11.28 15.66 -13.13
C PHE A 127 10.41 16.35 -14.19
N LEU A 128 9.09 16.17 -14.15
CA LEU A 128 8.15 16.73 -15.12
C LEU A 128 8.05 18.26 -15.04
N PHE A 129 8.06 18.85 -13.84
CA PHE A 129 7.93 20.30 -13.65
C PHE A 129 9.25 21.07 -13.71
N VAL A 130 10.41 20.40 -13.60
CA VAL A 130 11.74 21.03 -13.78
C VAL A 130 12.19 20.96 -15.24
N THR A 131 11.68 20.02 -16.05
CA THR A 131 12.04 19.89 -17.48
C THR A 131 11.10 20.61 -18.45
N LEU A 132 9.95 21.11 -17.98
CA LEU A 132 9.01 21.97 -18.72
C LEU A 132 9.20 23.44 -18.34
#